data_AF-A0AA39U6U8-F1
#
_entry.id   AF-A0AA39U6U8-F1
#
_cell.length_a   1.000
_cell.length_b   1.000
_cell.length_c   1.000
_cell.angle_alpha   90.00
_cell.angle_beta   90.00
_cell.angle_gamma   90.00
#
_symmetry.space_group_name_H-M   'P 1'
#
loop_
_entity.id
_entity.type
_entity.pdbx_description
1 polymer ?
#
loop_
_entity_poly.entity_id
_entity_poly.type
_entity_poly.pdbx_seq_one_letter_code
_entity_poly.pdbx_strand_id
1 'polypeptide(L)'
;MRLLLPQSPVLFVSFSQSHDTVFTCFPQSQTRTGIPSEHHDTMAPLTLVLSLLFAFLLHGQQVLAGSAIWQPALAPRNRHSLNRRYFYARKGTGFGVTQPWPNRLIRYCFNTNTETQAAKAMLKKNLKDARKIWIAKGLNSNFRIEEAHGDTCVNDRDDVLMISYTGNGPNAGMASSVGFTGRGPAMHLTDREMGMLDVVANFAHELGHAWGLFHEHQNPNFWANVVGAEGGEVFGPGNPGGWNCDNLIDYARTAAGGGLVVQTGQNNLGNTRGTTIEEMCSNFRLAAGAQFSASDYLPMTGVGTPHSNGKGASDVDWASIMIYASGAGGVPMGADEEPGEPDRRARILQQPNGERIPKNLFPSALDILALNTMYADVGGTKLSLLNTVSSFKKVYKASDSGPSGGSGCL
;
A
#
# COMPACT_ATOMS: atom_id res chain seq x y z
N MET A 1 -7.73 -61.23 -12.95
CA MET A 1 -9.10 -61.40 -13.50
C MET A 1 -10.06 -61.47 -12.32
N ARG A 2 -11.04 -60.55 -12.26
CA ARG A 2 -12.01 -60.31 -11.17
C ARG A 2 -11.42 -59.95 -9.78
N LEU A 3 -12.10 -59.27 -8.86
CA LEU A 3 -12.98 -58.06 -8.81
C LEU A 3 -13.72 -58.07 -7.45
N LEU A 4 -13.98 -56.87 -6.88
CA LEU A 4 -14.91 -56.55 -5.75
C LEU A 4 -14.34 -56.79 -4.32
N LEU A 5 -14.07 -55.76 -3.48
CA LEU A 5 -14.94 -54.77 -2.77
C LEU A 5 -15.41 -55.30 -1.37
N PRO A 6 -15.97 -54.49 -0.42
CA PRO A 6 -15.82 -53.05 -0.12
C PRO A 6 -15.79 -52.70 1.42
N GLN A 7 -15.94 -51.40 1.74
CA GLN A 7 -16.55 -50.77 2.95
C GLN A 7 -15.74 -50.43 4.22
N SER A 8 -15.80 -49.14 4.57
CA SER A 8 -15.78 -48.61 5.95
C SER A 8 -17.21 -48.50 6.50
N PRO A 9 -17.40 -48.48 7.83
CA PRO A 9 -18.29 -47.45 8.38
C PRO A 9 -17.95 -46.88 9.78
N VAL A 10 -18.19 -45.57 9.91
CA VAL A 10 -18.92 -44.87 10.99
C VAL A 10 -18.34 -44.73 12.42
N LEU A 11 -18.42 -43.46 12.85
CA LEU A 11 -18.22 -42.81 14.14
C LEU A 11 -19.07 -43.36 15.30
N PHE A 12 -18.56 -43.37 16.54
CA PHE A 12 -19.35 -43.08 17.75
C PHE A 12 -18.49 -42.55 18.91
N VAL A 13 -19.10 -41.70 19.76
CA VAL A 13 -18.50 -41.07 20.96
C VAL A 13 -19.23 -41.58 22.20
N SER A 14 -18.52 -41.88 23.31
CA SER A 14 -19.04 -41.68 24.67
C SER A 14 -17.98 -41.76 25.78
N PHE A 15 -18.35 -41.28 26.97
CA PHE A 15 -17.57 -41.02 28.18
C PHE A 15 -17.49 -42.18 29.19
N SER A 16 -16.52 -42.11 30.11
CA SER A 16 -16.67 -42.42 31.55
C SER A 16 -15.58 -41.68 32.36
N GLN A 17 -15.96 -40.77 33.28
CA GLN A 17 -16.05 -40.99 34.75
C GLN A 17 -14.68 -40.99 35.46
N SER A 18 -14.46 -40.34 36.63
CA SER A 18 -15.41 -39.71 37.58
C SER A 18 -14.70 -38.99 38.75
N HIS A 19 -15.49 -38.24 39.56
CA HIS A 19 -15.25 -37.76 40.94
C HIS A 19 -14.37 -36.49 41.13
N ASP A 20 -14.71 -35.51 42.01
CA ASP A 20 -15.87 -35.41 42.92
C ASP A 20 -16.33 -33.98 43.30
N THR A 21 -17.56 -33.96 43.86
CA THR A 21 -18.35 -32.96 44.64
C THR A 21 -17.65 -31.78 45.36
N VAL A 22 -18.30 -30.65 45.66
CA VAL A 22 -19.35 -30.43 46.72
C VAL A 22 -20.37 -29.31 46.39
N PHE A 23 -21.62 -29.49 46.88
CA PHE A 23 -22.78 -28.59 46.83
C PHE A 23 -23.01 -27.80 48.14
N THR A 24 -23.73 -26.67 48.10
CA THR A 24 -24.71 -26.24 49.14
C THR A 24 -25.73 -25.24 48.56
N CYS A 25 -26.92 -25.14 49.17
CA CYS A 25 -28.12 -24.54 48.57
C CYS A 25 -28.71 -23.31 49.32
N PHE A 26 -29.43 -22.46 48.57
CA PHE A 26 -30.71 -21.74 48.84
C PHE A 26 -31.33 -21.65 50.27
N PRO A 27 -32.07 -20.56 50.64
CA PRO A 27 -33.45 -20.34 50.11
C PRO A 27 -34.06 -18.90 50.01
N GLN A 28 -35.20 -18.84 49.28
CA GLN A 28 -36.48 -18.07 49.39
C GLN A 28 -36.68 -16.96 50.48
N SER A 29 -37.62 -15.98 50.42
CA SER A 29 -38.60 -15.48 49.39
C SER A 29 -39.43 -14.25 49.90
N GLN A 30 -39.99 -13.41 48.99
CA GLN A 30 -41.14 -12.45 49.18
C GLN A 30 -40.95 -11.29 50.22
N THR A 31 -41.62 -10.11 50.20
CA THR A 31 -42.89 -9.62 49.59
C THR A 31 -42.92 -8.07 49.41
N ARG A 32 -43.88 -7.55 48.59
CA ARG A 32 -44.44 -6.16 48.44
C ARG A 32 -44.04 -5.05 49.46
N THR A 33 -43.89 -3.75 49.09
CA THR A 33 -44.94 -2.77 48.68
C THR A 33 -44.34 -1.44 48.12
N GLY A 34 -45.15 -0.58 47.46
CA GLY A 34 -44.84 0.85 47.25
C GLY A 34 -45.12 1.40 45.84
N ILE A 35 -45.81 2.55 45.74
CA ILE A 35 -46.16 3.27 44.48
C ILE A 35 -45.53 4.70 44.53
N PRO A 36 -45.74 5.60 43.53
CA PRO A 36 -44.78 5.99 42.50
C PRO A 36 -44.06 7.34 42.75
N SER A 37 -43.11 7.70 41.89
CA SER A 37 -42.91 9.10 41.51
C SER A 37 -42.59 9.25 40.02
N GLU A 38 -43.01 10.38 39.46
CA GLU A 38 -42.79 10.79 38.07
C GLU A 38 -41.31 11.13 37.83
N HIS A 39 -40.82 10.97 36.59
CA HIS A 39 -39.83 11.90 36.00
C HIS A 39 -39.73 11.76 34.46
N HIS A 40 -40.22 12.81 33.78
CA HIS A 40 -39.92 13.29 32.43
C HIS A 40 -39.35 12.33 31.35
N ASP A 41 -40.22 11.97 30.41
CA ASP A 41 -39.83 11.71 29.03
C ASP A 41 -39.18 12.96 28.40
N THR A 42 -37.95 12.82 27.90
CA THR A 42 -37.38 13.71 26.88
C THR A 42 -36.77 12.87 25.77
N MET A 43 -37.61 12.49 24.79
CA MET A 43 -37.14 11.81 23.59
C MET A 43 -36.28 12.78 22.76
N ALA A 44 -34.97 12.52 22.70
CA ALA A 44 -34.11 13.13 21.69
C ALA A 44 -34.54 12.63 20.29
N PRO A 45 -34.65 13.50 19.27
CA PRO A 45 -35.13 13.09 17.96
C PRO A 45 -34.10 12.19 17.25
N LEU A 46 -34.55 10.98 16.88
CA LEU A 46 -33.77 9.92 16.25
C LEU A 46 -33.12 10.31 14.89
N THR A 47 -33.49 11.47 14.34
CA THR A 47 -33.05 11.98 13.03
C THR A 47 -31.64 12.56 13.03
N LEU A 48 -31.10 12.98 14.18
CA LEU A 48 -29.74 13.56 14.24
C LEU A 48 -28.64 12.48 14.12
N VAL A 49 -28.89 11.26 14.59
CA VAL A 49 -27.89 10.18 14.63
C VAL A 49 -27.64 9.57 13.25
N LEU A 50 -28.66 9.43 12.40
CA LEU A 50 -28.48 8.94 11.02
C LEU A 50 -27.70 9.93 10.13
N SER A 51 -27.83 11.23 10.39
CA SER A 51 -27.18 12.27 9.58
C SER A 51 -25.65 12.29 9.74
N LEU A 52 -25.14 11.93 10.92
CA LEU A 52 -23.70 11.81 11.20
C LEU A 52 -23.08 10.54 10.61
N LEU A 53 -23.84 9.44 10.51
CA LEU A 53 -23.35 8.19 9.90
C LEU A 53 -23.18 8.30 8.38
N PHE A 54 -24.00 9.11 7.69
CA PHE A 54 -23.86 9.32 6.24
C PHE A 54 -22.65 10.18 5.85
N ALA A 55 -22.19 11.07 6.73
CA ALA A 55 -21.03 11.93 6.46
C ALA A 55 -19.69 11.14 6.38
N PHE A 56 -19.59 9.99 7.05
CA PHE A 56 -18.38 9.17 7.03
C PHE A 56 -18.23 8.27 5.79
N LEU A 57 -19.31 7.98 5.07
CA LEU A 57 -19.29 7.12 3.87
C LEU A 57 -18.89 7.86 2.57
N LEU A 58 -18.74 9.19 2.62
CA LEU A 58 -18.39 10.03 1.46
C LEU A 58 -16.98 10.64 1.50
N HIS A 59 -16.16 10.25 2.49
CA HIS A 59 -14.74 10.56 2.47
C HIS A 59 -14.07 9.67 1.41
N GLY A 60 -13.88 10.25 0.22
CA GLY A 60 -13.56 9.54 -1.01
C GLY A 60 -12.37 8.60 -0.88
N GLN A 61 -12.47 7.44 -1.53
CA GLN A 61 -11.46 6.39 -1.51
C GLN A 61 -10.09 6.94 -1.88
N GLN A 62 -9.23 7.11 -0.88
CA GLN A 62 -7.81 7.30 -1.11
C GLN A 62 -7.24 5.97 -1.56
N VAL A 63 -6.70 5.95 -2.78
CA VAL A 63 -5.95 4.81 -3.25
C VAL A 63 -4.56 4.86 -2.61
N LEU A 64 -4.48 4.31 -1.39
CA LEU A 64 -3.25 3.67 -0.94
C LEU A 64 -2.98 2.54 -1.94
N ALA A 65 -1.83 2.55 -2.61
CA ALA A 65 -1.54 1.56 -3.65
C ALA A 65 -0.88 0.27 -3.13
N GLY A 66 -0.45 0.25 -1.87
CA GLY A 66 0.20 -0.91 -1.27
C GLY A 66 -0.76 -1.85 -0.56
N SER A 67 -0.55 -3.16 -0.74
CA SER A 67 -1.12 -4.21 0.12
C SER A 67 -0.39 -4.25 1.45
N ALA A 68 -1.06 -4.73 2.50
CA ALA A 68 -0.44 -5.03 3.78
C ALA A 68 0.65 -6.15 3.74
N ILE A 69 1.13 -6.58 2.55
CA ILE A 69 1.47 -7.98 2.26
C ILE A 69 2.68 -8.22 1.25
N TRP A 70 3.95 -7.81 1.55
CA TRP A 70 5.26 -8.53 1.25
C TRP A 70 6.54 -7.77 0.70
N GLN A 71 7.55 -8.43 0.02
CA GLN A 71 9.05 -8.13 0.00
C GLN A 71 9.94 -8.48 -1.29
N PRO A 72 11.26 -8.94 -1.28
CA PRO A 72 12.54 -8.17 -1.21
C PRO A 72 13.70 -8.41 -2.24
N ALA A 73 14.76 -9.27 -2.08
CA ALA A 73 16.02 -9.33 -2.92
C ALA A 73 16.40 -10.66 -3.63
N LEU A 74 17.42 -10.73 -4.53
CA LEU A 74 17.67 -10.08 -5.85
C LEU A 74 18.85 -10.75 -6.60
N ALA A 75 18.82 -10.81 -7.95
CA ALA A 75 19.90 -11.33 -8.82
C ALA A 75 20.07 -10.50 -10.14
N PRO A 76 21.15 -10.67 -10.95
CA PRO A 76 21.63 -9.62 -11.88
C PRO A 76 21.17 -9.67 -13.35
N ARG A 77 21.44 -8.57 -14.08
CA ARG A 77 20.86 -8.19 -15.39
C ARG A 77 21.66 -8.58 -16.64
N ASN A 78 20.93 -8.72 -17.75
CA ASN A 78 21.42 -8.44 -19.11
C ASN A 78 20.78 -7.14 -19.66
N ARG A 79 21.40 -6.47 -20.66
CA ARG A 79 20.94 -5.16 -21.19
C ARG A 79 20.93 -5.17 -22.72
N HIS A 80 19.80 -4.83 -23.36
CA HIS A 80 19.70 -4.02 -24.60
C HIS A 80 18.23 -3.91 -25.09
N SER A 81 17.55 -2.79 -24.79
CA SER A 81 16.34 -2.24 -25.47
C SER A 81 15.69 -1.10 -24.64
N LEU A 82 16.50 -0.28 -23.97
CA LEU A 82 16.13 0.48 -22.76
C LEU A 82 15.28 1.76 -22.94
N ASN A 83 14.46 1.88 -23.99
CA ASN A 83 13.55 3.02 -24.11
C ASN A 83 12.20 2.76 -23.41
N ARG A 84 12.15 3.19 -22.14
CA ARG A 84 10.95 3.45 -21.28
C ARG A 84 10.24 2.19 -20.78
N ARG A 85 10.28 1.92 -19.45
CA ARG A 85 9.63 0.78 -18.71
C ARG A 85 9.35 1.07 -17.22
N TYR A 86 8.23 1.74 -16.90
CA TYR A 86 7.71 2.08 -15.56
C TYR A 86 6.23 2.55 -15.54
N PHE A 87 5.43 2.28 -14.49
CA PHE A 87 4.06 2.82 -14.32
C PHE A 87 3.98 3.91 -13.24
N TYR A 88 3.51 5.12 -13.58
CA TYR A 88 3.60 6.29 -12.69
C TYR A 88 2.36 7.19 -12.71
N ALA A 89 2.21 8.03 -11.69
CA ALA A 89 1.10 8.97 -11.55
C ALA A 89 0.96 9.95 -12.72
N ARG A 90 -0.26 10.03 -13.27
CA ARG A 90 -0.58 11.00 -14.33
C ARG A 90 -0.65 12.41 -13.75
N LYS A 91 0.19 13.34 -14.25
CA LYS A 91 0.07 14.77 -13.91
C LYS A 91 -1.29 15.33 -14.32
N GLY A 92 -1.92 16.11 -13.44
CA GLY A 92 -3.13 16.86 -13.75
C GLY A 92 -3.67 17.64 -12.53
N THR A 93 -4.67 18.49 -12.78
CA THR A 93 -5.21 19.47 -11.83
C THR A 93 -6.64 19.12 -11.37
N GLY A 94 -6.98 17.83 -11.33
CA GLY A 94 -8.33 17.34 -11.02
C GLY A 94 -8.45 16.73 -9.62
N PHE A 95 -9.70 16.54 -9.16
CA PHE A 95 -9.99 15.77 -7.96
C PHE A 95 -9.47 14.33 -8.10
N GLY A 96 -8.70 13.85 -7.12
CA GLY A 96 -8.14 12.49 -7.13
C GLY A 96 -6.91 12.31 -8.03
N VAL A 97 -6.34 13.39 -8.61
CA VAL A 97 -5.12 13.29 -9.40
C VAL A 97 -3.89 13.41 -8.51
N THR A 98 -3.05 12.37 -8.51
CA THR A 98 -1.73 12.41 -7.88
C THR A 98 -0.80 13.36 -8.60
N GLN A 99 -0.07 14.18 -7.85
CA GLN A 99 0.96 15.09 -8.36
C GLN A 99 2.36 14.71 -7.87
N PRO A 100 3.42 15.16 -8.56
CA PRO A 100 4.77 15.12 -8.01
C PRO A 100 4.91 16.08 -6.81
N TRP A 101 5.58 15.66 -5.74
CA TRP A 101 5.90 16.51 -4.59
C TRP A 101 6.61 17.82 -4.96
N PRO A 102 6.16 18.99 -4.46
CA PRO A 102 6.82 20.27 -4.70
C PRO A 102 8.31 20.23 -4.33
N ASN A 103 9.16 20.86 -5.16
CA ASN A 103 10.60 20.95 -4.96
C ASN A 103 11.35 19.60 -4.80
N ARG A 104 10.74 18.47 -5.22
CA ARG A 104 11.26 17.10 -4.99
C ARG A 104 11.49 16.81 -3.50
N LEU A 105 10.62 17.36 -2.64
CA LEU A 105 10.71 17.25 -1.20
C LEU A 105 9.44 16.63 -0.62
N ILE A 106 9.56 15.43 -0.05
CA ILE A 106 8.53 14.88 0.84
C ILE A 106 8.80 15.44 2.23
N ARG A 107 7.98 16.40 2.68
CA ARG A 107 7.88 16.71 4.11
C ARG A 107 7.07 15.60 4.75
N TYR A 108 7.53 15.03 5.86
CA TYR A 108 6.81 13.96 6.56
C TYR A 108 6.68 14.23 8.06
N CYS A 109 5.63 13.67 8.64
CA CYS A 109 5.38 13.66 10.08
C CYS A 109 5.17 12.23 10.56
N PHE A 110 5.55 11.96 11.80
CA PHE A 110 5.28 10.69 12.48
C PHE A 110 4.00 10.81 13.29
N ASN A 111 3.12 9.80 13.21
CA ASN A 111 1.84 9.84 13.90
C ASN A 111 2.02 9.59 15.41
N THR A 112 1.99 10.67 16.18
CA THR A 112 2.22 10.65 17.63
C THR A 112 1.19 9.82 18.41
N ASN A 113 0.05 9.49 17.81
CA ASN A 113 -0.99 8.68 18.46
C ASN A 113 -0.71 7.18 18.37
N THR A 114 0.09 6.74 17.40
CA THR A 114 0.39 5.31 17.15
C THR A 114 1.85 4.94 17.38
N GLU A 115 2.75 5.93 17.50
CA GLU A 115 4.19 5.69 17.51
C GLU A 115 4.85 5.94 18.88
N THR A 116 5.45 4.89 19.42
CA THR A 116 6.44 5.03 20.51
C THR A 116 7.73 5.66 19.98
N GLN A 117 8.54 6.26 20.87
CA GLN A 117 9.85 6.80 20.48
C GLN A 117 10.78 5.73 19.87
N ALA A 118 10.65 4.48 20.30
CA ALA A 118 11.39 3.35 19.74
C ALA A 118 10.93 3.04 18.30
N ALA A 119 9.60 2.99 18.06
CA ALA A 119 9.06 2.81 16.71
C ALA A 119 9.49 3.94 15.78
N LYS A 120 9.34 5.21 16.20
CA LYS A 120 9.81 6.39 15.46
C LYS A 120 11.30 6.31 15.11
N ALA A 121 12.16 5.92 16.05
CA ALA A 121 13.59 5.78 15.81
C ALA A 121 13.92 4.68 14.77
N MET A 122 13.23 3.53 14.86
CA MET A 122 13.33 2.44 13.88
C MET A 122 12.85 2.88 12.50
N LEU A 123 11.67 3.50 12.39
CA LEU A 123 11.12 3.98 11.13
C LEU A 123 12.05 5.00 10.48
N LYS A 124 12.54 5.98 11.25
CA LYS A 124 13.47 7.00 10.78
C LYS A 124 14.80 6.41 10.27
N LYS A 125 15.32 5.36 10.93
CA LYS A 125 16.50 4.63 10.46
C LYS A 125 16.21 3.94 9.12
N ASN A 126 15.15 3.15 9.05
CA ASN A 126 14.85 2.35 7.86
C ASN A 126 14.45 3.22 6.65
N LEU A 127 13.73 4.33 6.84
CA LEU A 127 13.48 5.33 5.79
C LEU A 127 14.77 5.99 5.28
N LYS A 128 15.72 6.28 6.17
CA LYS A 128 17.04 6.81 5.79
C LYS A 128 17.83 5.78 4.97
N ASP A 129 17.78 4.50 5.34
CA ASP A 129 18.46 3.42 4.62
C ASP A 129 17.79 3.12 3.27
N ALA A 130 16.46 3.12 3.20
CA ALA A 130 15.68 3.06 1.95
C ALA A 130 16.01 4.22 1.00
N ARG A 131 16.14 5.45 1.49
CA ARG A 131 16.57 6.57 0.65
C ARG A 131 18.00 6.40 0.12
N LYS A 132 18.92 5.77 0.90
CA LYS A 132 20.26 5.45 0.39
C LYS A 132 20.20 4.47 -0.79
N ILE A 133 19.30 3.48 -0.73
CA ILE A 133 19.08 2.52 -1.83
C ILE A 133 18.73 3.26 -3.13
N TRP A 134 17.77 4.18 -3.11
CA TRP A 134 17.40 4.99 -4.28
C TRP A 134 18.57 5.83 -4.82
N ILE A 135 19.32 6.52 -3.95
CA ILE A 135 20.49 7.32 -4.36
C ILE A 135 21.59 6.43 -4.95
N ALA A 136 21.87 5.28 -4.34
CA ALA A 136 22.90 4.34 -4.80
C ALA A 136 22.58 3.71 -6.17
N LYS A 137 21.31 3.72 -6.61
CA LYS A 137 20.90 3.32 -7.97
C LYS A 137 20.82 4.48 -8.97
N GLY A 138 21.12 5.71 -8.54
CA GLY A 138 21.22 6.89 -9.41
C GLY A 138 20.09 7.90 -9.28
N LEU A 139 19.20 7.79 -8.29
CA LEU A 139 18.28 8.89 -7.99
C LEU A 139 19.07 10.14 -7.59
N ASN A 140 18.72 11.28 -8.17
CA ASN A 140 19.41 12.54 -7.87
C ASN A 140 19.25 12.89 -6.38
N SER A 141 20.32 13.35 -5.73
CA SER A 141 20.31 13.71 -4.31
C SER A 141 19.34 14.84 -3.95
N ASN A 142 18.84 15.59 -4.95
CA ASN A 142 17.79 16.59 -4.78
C ASN A 142 16.39 16.03 -4.49
N PHE A 143 16.17 14.71 -4.67
CA PHE A 143 15.03 14.01 -4.10
C PHE A 143 15.24 13.83 -2.59
N ARG A 144 14.51 14.60 -1.79
CA ARG A 144 14.70 14.71 -0.33
C ARG A 144 13.45 14.26 0.42
N ILE A 145 13.68 13.65 1.59
CA ILE A 145 12.64 13.41 2.60
C ILE A 145 13.10 14.09 3.88
N GLU A 146 12.27 14.95 4.47
CA GLU A 146 12.63 15.76 5.64
C GLU A 146 11.50 15.69 6.67
N GLU A 147 11.86 15.44 7.93
CA GLU A 147 10.90 15.41 9.03
C GLU A 147 10.43 16.84 9.32
N ALA A 148 9.13 17.08 9.28
CA ALA A 148 8.52 18.30 9.75
C ALA A 148 8.28 18.24 11.27
N HIS A 149 8.14 19.40 11.90
CA HIS A 149 8.13 19.53 13.36
C HIS A 149 7.04 20.48 13.84
N GLY A 150 6.56 20.25 15.07
CA GLY A 150 5.56 21.08 15.72
C GLY A 150 4.28 21.20 14.90
N ASP A 151 3.76 22.43 14.86
CA ASP A 151 2.44 22.75 14.31
C ASP A 151 2.26 22.38 12.83
N THR A 152 3.34 22.31 12.05
CA THR A 152 3.28 21.84 10.64
C THR A 152 2.64 20.46 10.51
N CYS A 153 2.82 19.56 11.49
CA CYS A 153 2.21 18.23 11.44
C CYS A 153 0.69 18.20 11.64
N VAL A 154 0.11 19.29 12.14
CA VAL A 154 -1.32 19.45 12.41
C VAL A 154 -1.96 20.43 11.42
N ASN A 155 -1.35 21.61 11.26
CA ASN A 155 -1.88 22.70 10.44
C ASN A 155 -1.64 22.49 8.94
N ASP A 156 -0.48 21.93 8.56
CA ASP A 156 -0.13 21.64 7.15
C ASP A 156 -0.40 20.15 6.82
N ARG A 157 -1.39 19.51 7.47
CA ARG A 157 -1.62 18.05 7.37
C ARG A 157 -1.73 17.56 5.92
N ASP A 158 -2.31 18.37 5.04
CA ASP A 158 -2.48 18.05 3.61
C ASP A 158 -1.19 18.14 2.78
N ASP A 159 -0.20 18.91 3.25
CA ASP A 159 1.09 19.15 2.61
C ASP A 159 2.24 18.30 3.20
N VAL A 160 1.93 17.34 4.09
CA VAL A 160 2.89 16.41 4.70
C VAL A 160 2.44 14.96 4.61
N LEU A 161 3.41 14.07 4.39
CA LEU A 161 3.20 12.63 4.44
C LEU A 161 3.11 12.20 5.91
N MET A 162 1.94 11.73 6.35
CA MET A 162 1.79 11.17 7.71
C MET A 162 2.20 9.72 7.71
N ILE A 163 3.33 9.44 8.33
CA ILE A 163 3.82 8.09 8.57
C ILE A 163 3.12 7.53 9.82
N SER A 164 2.80 6.23 9.82
CA SER A 164 2.24 5.53 10.97
C SER A 164 2.81 4.12 11.08
N TYR A 165 3.29 3.76 12.27
CA TYR A 165 3.67 2.39 12.59
C TYR A 165 2.43 1.49 12.72
N THR A 166 2.39 0.35 12.02
CA THR A 166 1.29 -0.63 12.08
C THR A 166 1.57 -1.82 13.02
N GLY A 167 2.69 -1.78 13.76
CA GLY A 167 3.08 -2.84 14.68
C GLY A 167 3.63 -4.07 13.98
N ASN A 168 3.71 -5.19 14.70
CA ASN A 168 4.13 -6.49 14.19
C ASN A 168 3.05 -7.58 14.34
N GLY A 169 1.81 -7.19 14.67
CA GLY A 169 0.68 -8.11 14.80
C GLY A 169 0.22 -8.72 13.46
N PRO A 170 -0.77 -9.64 13.48
CA PRO A 170 -1.30 -10.27 12.26
C PRO A 170 -1.96 -9.28 11.30
N ASN A 171 -2.40 -8.12 11.80
CA ASN A 171 -2.99 -7.04 11.01
C ASN A 171 -1.96 -5.95 10.62
N ALA A 172 -0.67 -6.17 10.89
CA ALA A 172 0.38 -5.25 10.46
C ALA A 172 0.50 -5.26 8.93
N GLY A 173 0.75 -4.09 8.36
CA GLY A 173 0.77 -3.88 6.92
C GLY A 173 1.53 -2.63 6.53
N MET A 174 1.91 -2.57 5.25
CA MET A 174 2.56 -1.42 4.64
C MET A 174 1.67 -0.91 3.52
N ALA A 175 1.57 0.40 3.36
CA ALA A 175 0.77 1.01 2.30
C ALA A 175 1.03 2.51 2.25
N SER A 176 1.26 3.05 1.06
CA SER A 176 1.49 4.50 0.88
C SER A 176 0.54 5.10 -0.13
N SER A 177 0.19 6.37 0.10
CA SER A 177 -0.39 7.21 -0.93
C SER A 177 0.59 7.31 -2.10
N VAL A 178 0.09 7.16 -3.32
CA VAL A 178 0.91 7.40 -4.51
C VAL A 178 1.08 8.90 -4.68
N GLY A 179 2.34 9.36 -4.65
CA GLY A 179 2.75 10.75 -4.85
C GLY A 179 2.15 11.74 -3.85
N PHE A 180 2.04 13.00 -4.28
CA PHE A 180 1.40 14.07 -3.53
C PHE A 180 -0.09 14.15 -3.87
N THR A 181 -0.95 13.96 -2.88
CA THR A 181 -2.42 13.96 -3.05
C THR A 181 -3.10 15.29 -2.67
N GLY A 182 -2.39 16.15 -1.92
CA GLY A 182 -2.95 17.39 -1.34
C GLY A 182 -4.15 17.14 -0.42
N ARG A 183 -4.26 15.94 0.17
CA ARG A 183 -5.40 15.45 0.97
C ARG A 183 -4.90 14.51 2.06
N GLY A 184 -3.97 15.00 2.86
CA GLY A 184 -3.33 14.25 3.92
C GLY A 184 -2.71 12.94 3.47
N PRO A 185 -1.74 12.93 2.54
CA PRO A 185 -1.07 11.69 2.12
C PRO A 185 -0.54 10.93 3.34
N ALA A 186 -0.57 9.61 3.27
CA ALA A 186 -0.25 8.71 4.38
C ALA A 186 0.72 7.60 3.95
N MET A 187 1.45 7.06 4.91
CA MET A 187 2.39 5.94 4.74
C MET A 187 2.34 5.05 5.98
N HIS A 188 1.89 3.82 5.81
CA HIS A 188 1.83 2.80 6.84
C HIS A 188 3.06 1.91 6.73
N LEU A 189 3.75 1.66 7.84
CA LEU A 189 5.03 0.94 7.89
C LEU A 189 5.08 -0.05 9.05
N THR A 190 5.76 -1.19 8.86
CA THR A 190 6.05 -2.18 9.90
C THR A 190 7.50 -2.66 9.79
N ASP A 191 8.08 -3.12 10.90
CA ASP A 191 9.45 -3.65 10.98
C ASP A 191 9.57 -5.11 10.56
N ARG A 192 8.46 -5.75 10.17
CA ARG A 192 8.45 -7.15 9.80
C ARG A 192 9.15 -7.38 8.47
N GLU A 193 9.80 -8.54 8.37
CA GLU A 193 9.89 -9.27 7.12
C GLU A 193 8.47 -9.68 6.70
N MET A 194 7.70 -8.70 6.23
CA MET A 194 6.46 -8.83 5.49
C MET A 194 6.76 -9.81 4.37
N GLY A 195 6.53 -11.09 4.59
CA GLY A 195 7.61 -12.03 4.26
C GLY A 195 8.02 -12.01 2.81
N MET A 196 9.31 -11.84 2.53
CA MET A 196 10.16 -12.76 1.75
C MET A 196 11.64 -12.42 2.03
N LEU A 197 11.93 -11.80 3.18
CA LEU A 197 13.25 -11.47 3.77
C LEU A 197 13.88 -10.06 3.49
N ASP A 198 13.16 -8.91 3.48
CA ASP A 198 13.82 -7.58 3.74
C ASP A 198 12.91 -6.36 4.08
N VAL A 199 13.13 -5.78 5.26
CA VAL A 199 12.45 -4.56 5.77
C VAL A 199 12.83 -3.28 4.99
N VAL A 200 14.10 -3.08 4.66
CA VAL A 200 14.59 -1.82 4.07
C VAL A 200 14.15 -1.68 2.60
N ALA A 201 14.09 -2.78 1.85
CA ALA A 201 13.52 -2.76 0.50
C ALA A 201 12.03 -2.44 0.50
N ASN A 202 11.25 -2.90 1.48
CA ASN A 202 9.86 -2.44 1.60
C ASN A 202 9.76 -0.95 1.82
N PHE A 203 10.58 -0.40 2.70
CA PHE A 203 10.61 1.04 2.90
C PHE A 203 11.04 1.77 1.62
N ALA A 204 11.85 1.15 0.76
CA ALA A 204 12.20 1.70 -0.54
C ALA A 204 11.07 1.57 -1.58
N HIS A 205 10.28 0.49 -1.55
CA HIS A 205 9.06 0.29 -2.34
C HIS A 205 7.98 1.31 -1.96
N GLU A 206 7.65 1.42 -0.68
CA GLU A 206 6.72 2.41 -0.13
C GLU A 206 7.18 3.86 -0.41
N LEU A 207 8.48 4.12 -0.36
CA LEU A 207 9.03 5.40 -0.79
C LEU A 207 8.87 5.63 -2.30
N GLY A 208 8.91 4.59 -3.12
CA GLY A 208 8.57 4.63 -4.55
C GLY A 208 7.12 5.03 -4.81
N HIS A 209 6.18 4.43 -4.07
CA HIS A 209 4.79 4.90 -4.03
C HIS A 209 4.69 6.36 -3.62
N ALA A 210 5.27 6.74 -2.48
CA ALA A 210 5.23 8.11 -2.00
C ALA A 210 5.85 9.12 -2.99
N TRP A 211 6.82 8.72 -3.82
CA TRP A 211 7.30 9.56 -4.92
C TRP A 211 6.34 9.66 -6.11
N GLY A 212 5.46 8.67 -6.34
CA GLY A 212 4.42 8.68 -7.36
C GLY A 212 4.43 7.50 -8.32
N LEU A 213 5.04 6.36 -7.95
CA LEU A 213 5.00 5.13 -8.73
C LEU A 213 3.82 4.23 -8.31
N PHE A 214 3.18 3.60 -9.29
CA PHE A 214 2.23 2.51 -9.04
C PHE A 214 2.97 1.16 -9.13
N HIS A 215 2.31 0.05 -8.82
CA HIS A 215 2.91 -1.25 -9.10
C HIS A 215 3.08 -1.48 -10.60
N GLU A 216 4.24 -2.01 -11.01
CA GLU A 216 4.52 -2.26 -12.43
C GLU A 216 3.55 -3.31 -13.02
N HIS A 217 3.17 -4.32 -12.23
CA HIS A 217 2.19 -5.32 -12.66
C HIS A 217 0.76 -4.77 -12.76
N GLN A 218 0.42 -3.64 -12.12
CA GLN A 218 -0.92 -3.05 -12.22
C GLN A 218 -1.15 -2.25 -13.53
N ASN A 219 -0.16 -2.17 -14.43
CA ASN A 219 -0.31 -1.57 -15.75
C ASN A 219 -1.35 -2.33 -16.60
N PRO A 220 -2.46 -1.70 -17.02
CA PRO A 220 -3.50 -2.31 -17.85
C PRO A 220 -3.00 -3.00 -19.13
N ASN A 221 -1.92 -2.50 -19.74
CA ASN A 221 -1.37 -3.05 -21.00
C ASN A 221 -0.76 -4.44 -20.85
N PHE A 222 -0.52 -4.92 -19.62
CA PHE A 222 0.05 -6.25 -19.38
C PHE A 222 -1.01 -7.34 -19.15
N TRP A 223 -2.28 -6.97 -18.98
CA TRP A 223 -3.36 -7.90 -18.62
C TRP A 223 -4.33 -8.19 -19.76
N ALA A 224 -4.86 -9.42 -19.79
CA ALA A 224 -6.08 -9.78 -20.52
C ALA A 224 -7.12 -10.43 -19.59
N ASN A 225 -8.34 -10.60 -20.11
CA ASN A 225 -9.40 -11.43 -19.52
C ASN A 225 -9.83 -11.05 -18.09
N VAL A 226 -9.61 -9.78 -17.69
CA VAL A 226 -10.08 -9.17 -16.44
C VAL A 226 -10.62 -7.76 -16.70
N VAL A 227 -11.45 -7.24 -15.80
CA VAL A 227 -11.98 -5.87 -15.88
C VAL A 227 -10.84 -4.87 -15.72
N GLY A 228 -10.68 -3.99 -16.71
CA GLY A 228 -9.59 -3.01 -16.76
C GLY A 228 -8.33 -3.50 -17.46
N ALA A 229 -8.33 -4.69 -18.06
CA ALA A 229 -7.31 -5.10 -19.02
C ALA A 229 -7.35 -4.24 -20.29
N GLU A 230 -6.18 -3.88 -20.84
CA GLU A 230 -6.03 -3.25 -22.16
C GLU A 230 -5.58 -4.26 -23.24
N GLY A 231 -5.68 -5.57 -22.94
CA GLY A 231 -5.46 -6.68 -23.87
C GLY A 231 -3.99 -7.02 -24.04
N GLY A 232 -3.27 -7.16 -22.93
CA GLY A 232 -1.90 -7.64 -22.83
C GLY A 232 -1.77 -9.16 -22.86
N GLU A 233 -0.55 -9.63 -23.03
CA GLU A 233 -0.19 -11.05 -23.25
C GLU A 233 0.55 -11.66 -22.05
N VAL A 234 0.70 -10.91 -20.95
CA VAL A 234 1.53 -11.31 -19.80
C VAL A 234 0.70 -11.92 -18.69
N PHE A 235 -0.23 -11.16 -18.11
CA PHE A 235 -0.99 -11.53 -16.91
C PHE A 235 -2.47 -11.76 -17.20
N GLY A 236 -3.14 -12.48 -16.30
CA GLY A 236 -4.57 -12.75 -16.34
C GLY A 236 -4.93 -14.19 -16.76
N PRO A 237 -6.22 -14.57 -16.68
CA PRO A 237 -6.66 -15.92 -16.99
C PRO A 237 -6.28 -16.35 -18.41
N GLY A 238 -5.59 -17.49 -18.53
CA GLY A 238 -5.14 -18.06 -19.80
C GLY A 238 -3.86 -17.47 -20.39
N ASN A 239 -3.28 -16.41 -19.80
CA ASN A 239 -2.00 -15.86 -20.21
C ASN A 239 -0.82 -16.58 -19.53
N PRO A 240 0.37 -16.64 -20.17
CA PRO A 240 1.51 -17.43 -19.70
C PRO A 240 2.17 -16.95 -18.40
N GLY A 241 2.10 -15.67 -18.05
CA GLY A 241 2.51 -15.16 -16.73
C GLY A 241 1.49 -15.46 -15.62
N GLY A 242 0.32 -15.99 -15.99
CA GLY A 242 -0.71 -16.46 -15.08
C GLY A 242 -1.47 -15.38 -14.33
N TRP A 243 -2.39 -15.84 -13.49
CA TRP A 243 -3.08 -15.09 -12.45
C TRP A 243 -3.79 -16.08 -11.53
N ASN A 244 -3.12 -16.44 -10.43
CA ASN A 244 -3.60 -17.47 -9.51
C ASN A 244 -4.20 -16.79 -8.27
N CYS A 245 -5.43 -16.28 -8.42
CA CYS A 245 -6.14 -15.56 -7.35
C CYS A 245 -6.44 -16.45 -6.13
N ASP A 246 -6.63 -17.75 -6.35
CA ASP A 246 -6.83 -18.80 -5.35
C ASP A 246 -5.63 -18.98 -4.41
N ASN A 247 -4.43 -18.61 -4.86
CA ASN A 247 -3.22 -18.66 -4.06
C ASN A 247 -3.09 -17.51 -3.03
N LEU A 248 -3.96 -16.50 -3.05
CA LEU A 248 -3.93 -15.37 -2.10
C LEU A 248 -4.28 -15.83 -0.68
N ILE A 249 -3.53 -15.33 0.32
CA ILE A 249 -3.62 -15.77 1.72
C ILE A 249 -5.02 -15.55 2.35
N ASP A 250 -5.79 -14.60 1.85
CA ASP A 250 -7.15 -14.33 2.29
C ASP A 250 -8.25 -14.86 1.35
N TYR A 251 -7.91 -15.53 0.24
CA TYR A 251 -8.88 -16.08 -0.73
C TYR A 251 -9.93 -16.96 -0.05
N ALA A 252 -9.50 -17.96 0.73
CA ALA A 252 -10.40 -18.89 1.41
C ALA A 252 -11.35 -18.20 2.41
N ARG A 253 -10.86 -17.16 3.10
CA ARG A 253 -11.66 -16.33 4.02
C ARG A 253 -12.71 -15.52 3.24
N THR A 254 -12.30 -14.88 2.15
CA THR A 254 -13.17 -14.05 1.32
C THR A 254 -14.24 -14.88 0.61
N ALA A 255 -13.88 -16.06 0.09
CA ALA A 255 -14.81 -17.02 -0.50
C ALA A 255 -15.83 -17.55 0.52
N ALA A 256 -15.39 -17.94 1.72
CA ALA A 256 -16.27 -18.43 2.78
C ALA A 256 -17.17 -17.34 3.38
N GLY A 257 -16.76 -16.06 3.30
CA GLY A 257 -17.52 -14.92 3.81
C GLY A 257 -18.77 -14.54 3.00
N GLY A 258 -19.06 -15.23 1.89
CA GLY A 258 -20.21 -14.94 1.02
C GLY A 258 -20.01 -13.74 0.07
N GLY A 259 -18.80 -13.19 0.02
CA GLY A 259 -18.41 -12.06 -0.82
C GLY A 259 -19.01 -10.71 -0.42
N LEU A 260 -18.79 -9.69 -1.26
CA LEU A 260 -19.31 -8.34 -1.02
C LEU A 260 -20.79 -8.27 -1.44
N VAL A 261 -21.69 -8.03 -0.48
CA VAL A 261 -23.11 -7.78 -0.76
C VAL A 261 -23.27 -6.34 -1.26
N VAL A 262 -23.38 -6.16 -2.58
CA VAL A 262 -23.62 -4.85 -3.19
C VAL A 262 -25.13 -4.63 -3.33
N GLN A 263 -25.63 -3.53 -2.78
CA GLN A 263 -27.02 -3.10 -3.02
C GLN A 263 -27.13 -2.51 -4.43
N THR A 264 -27.47 -3.35 -5.40
CA THR A 264 -27.56 -3.00 -6.83
C THR A 264 -28.87 -2.31 -7.23
N GLY A 265 -29.55 -1.63 -6.30
CA GLY A 265 -30.90 -1.09 -6.50
C GLY A 265 -31.01 0.42 -6.37
N GLN A 266 -31.07 1.13 -7.50
CA GLN A 266 -31.40 2.56 -7.54
C GLN A 266 -32.90 2.85 -7.26
N ASN A 267 -33.73 1.79 -7.23
CA ASN A 267 -35.20 1.88 -7.27
C ASN A 267 -35.89 1.22 -6.05
N ASN A 268 -35.30 1.24 -4.85
CA ASN A 268 -35.88 0.72 -3.59
C ASN A 268 -36.40 -0.75 -3.58
N LEU A 269 -36.14 -1.54 -4.62
CA LEU A 269 -36.71 -2.88 -4.86
C LEU A 269 -35.78 -4.04 -4.42
N GLY A 270 -35.01 -3.85 -3.35
CA GLY A 270 -34.42 -4.94 -2.55
C GLY A 270 -33.39 -5.88 -3.19
N ASN A 271 -33.13 -5.81 -4.50
CA ASN A 271 -32.22 -6.72 -5.20
C ASN A 271 -30.75 -6.47 -4.81
N THR A 272 -30.32 -7.18 -3.77
CA THR A 272 -28.93 -7.41 -3.41
C THR A 272 -28.36 -8.52 -4.30
N ARG A 273 -27.33 -8.20 -5.09
CA ARG A 273 -26.52 -9.21 -5.76
C ARG A 273 -25.25 -9.40 -4.92
N GLY A 274 -25.05 -10.62 -4.43
CA GLY A 274 -23.77 -11.00 -3.85
C GLY A 274 -22.70 -10.97 -4.94
N THR A 275 -21.55 -10.36 -4.64
CA THR A 275 -20.39 -10.38 -5.53
C THR A 275 -19.64 -11.69 -5.31
N THR A 276 -19.46 -12.46 -6.38
CA THR A 276 -18.74 -13.74 -6.35
C THR A 276 -17.23 -13.54 -6.16
N ILE A 277 -16.53 -14.58 -5.71
CA ILE A 277 -15.06 -14.52 -5.56
C ILE A 277 -14.39 -14.37 -6.93
N GLU A 278 -14.97 -14.94 -7.99
CA GLU A 278 -14.53 -14.82 -9.38
C GLU A 278 -14.66 -13.37 -9.90
N GLU A 279 -15.74 -12.67 -9.57
CA GLU A 279 -15.92 -11.24 -9.89
C GLU A 279 -14.90 -10.37 -9.16
N MET A 280 -14.56 -10.68 -7.90
CA MET A 280 -13.52 -9.96 -7.16
C MET A 280 -12.12 -10.29 -7.71
N CYS A 281 -11.84 -11.55 -8.02
CA CYS A 281 -10.62 -12.01 -8.69
C CYS A 281 -10.44 -11.47 -10.11
N SER A 282 -11.42 -10.79 -10.70
CA SER A 282 -11.34 -10.22 -12.05
C SER A 282 -11.62 -8.72 -12.10
N ASN A 283 -11.83 -8.04 -10.97
CA ASN A 283 -12.16 -6.62 -10.95
C ASN A 283 -11.56 -5.90 -9.73
N PHE A 284 -10.54 -5.08 -9.99
CA PHE A 284 -9.85 -4.24 -9.00
C PHE A 284 -10.80 -3.55 -8.02
N ARG A 285 -11.89 -2.94 -8.52
CA ARG A 285 -12.80 -2.13 -7.69
C ARG A 285 -13.67 -2.99 -6.76
N LEU A 286 -14.03 -4.19 -7.20
CA LEU A 286 -14.80 -5.13 -6.38
C LEU A 286 -13.92 -5.75 -5.29
N ALA A 287 -12.69 -6.16 -5.64
CA ALA A 287 -11.70 -6.61 -4.66
C ALA A 287 -11.38 -5.53 -3.60
N ALA A 288 -11.10 -4.30 -4.05
CA ALA A 288 -10.78 -3.19 -3.15
C ALA A 288 -11.97 -2.83 -2.23
N GLY A 289 -13.20 -2.82 -2.77
CA GLY A 289 -14.42 -2.62 -2.00
C GLY A 289 -14.70 -3.73 -0.97
N ALA A 290 -14.20 -4.94 -1.23
CA ALA A 290 -14.29 -6.10 -0.33
C ALA A 290 -13.10 -6.22 0.63
N GLN A 291 -12.11 -5.31 0.58
CA GLN A 291 -10.83 -5.43 1.29
C GLN A 291 -10.08 -6.75 1.01
N PHE A 292 -10.22 -7.26 -0.22
CA PHE A 292 -9.60 -8.51 -0.67
C PHE A 292 -8.31 -8.23 -1.44
N SER A 293 -7.22 -8.90 -1.07
CA SER A 293 -5.86 -8.63 -1.58
C SER A 293 -5.66 -8.75 -3.09
N ALA A 294 -6.63 -9.30 -3.84
CA ALA A 294 -6.63 -9.27 -5.30
C ALA A 294 -6.61 -7.83 -5.88
N SER A 295 -7.07 -6.81 -5.14
CA SER A 295 -6.95 -5.40 -5.56
C SER A 295 -5.50 -4.99 -5.83
N ASP A 296 -4.57 -5.57 -5.09
CA ASP A 296 -3.18 -5.11 -5.10
C ASP A 296 -2.40 -5.67 -6.31
N TYR A 297 -3.06 -6.58 -7.03
CA TYR A 297 -2.62 -7.22 -8.26
C TYR A 297 -3.33 -6.72 -9.50
N LEU A 298 -4.65 -6.59 -9.45
CA LEU A 298 -5.49 -6.36 -10.62
C LEU A 298 -5.21 -4.99 -11.29
N PRO A 299 -5.38 -4.89 -12.63
CA PRO A 299 -4.96 -3.71 -13.38
C PRO A 299 -5.74 -2.45 -13.00
N MET A 300 -5.03 -1.34 -12.91
CA MET A 300 -5.58 -0.06 -12.49
C MET A 300 -5.76 0.90 -13.68
N THR A 301 -6.97 0.95 -14.23
CA THR A 301 -7.29 1.85 -15.35
C THR A 301 -7.43 3.31 -14.92
N GLY A 302 -6.88 4.21 -15.73
CA GLY A 302 -7.10 5.66 -15.64
C GLY A 302 -6.36 6.41 -14.51
N VAL A 303 -5.67 5.73 -13.60
CA VAL A 303 -4.94 6.36 -12.47
C VAL A 303 -3.50 6.74 -12.81
N GLY A 304 -2.85 5.95 -13.67
CA GLY A 304 -1.44 6.10 -14.03
C GLY A 304 -1.23 6.37 -15.52
N THR A 305 0.01 6.67 -15.86
CA THR A 305 0.52 6.77 -17.23
C THR A 305 1.43 5.57 -17.48
N PRO A 306 1.05 4.61 -18.34
CA PRO A 306 1.97 3.59 -18.78
C PRO A 306 3.04 4.22 -19.68
N HIS A 307 4.27 3.75 -19.51
CA HIS A 307 5.44 4.16 -20.31
C HIS A 307 5.44 3.57 -21.73
N SER A 308 4.77 2.43 -21.92
CA SER A 308 4.71 1.61 -23.14
C SER A 308 3.27 1.19 -23.34
N ASN A 309 2.85 1.21 -24.60
CA ASN A 309 1.61 0.60 -25.07
C ASN A 309 1.87 -0.84 -25.56
N GLY A 310 3.10 -1.33 -25.35
CA GLY A 310 3.50 -2.71 -25.58
C GLY A 310 2.90 -3.63 -24.52
N LYS A 311 2.74 -4.88 -24.92
CA LYS A 311 1.79 -5.85 -24.34
C LYS A 311 2.45 -7.16 -23.93
N GLY A 312 3.72 -7.33 -24.26
CA GLY A 312 4.43 -8.61 -24.12
C GLY A 312 5.38 -8.63 -22.93
N ALA A 313 5.95 -9.81 -22.68
CA ALA A 313 6.90 -10.04 -21.59
C ALA A 313 8.10 -9.07 -21.59
N SER A 314 8.52 -8.59 -22.75
CA SER A 314 9.62 -7.64 -22.88
C SER A 314 9.30 -6.23 -22.40
N ASP A 315 8.03 -5.84 -22.31
CA ASP A 315 7.63 -4.48 -21.93
C ASP A 315 7.61 -4.27 -20.41
N VAL A 316 7.46 -5.35 -19.64
CA VAL A 316 7.46 -5.33 -18.17
C VAL A 316 8.87 -5.08 -17.64
N ASP A 317 9.05 -4.16 -16.69
CA ASP A 317 10.28 -4.09 -15.90
C ASP A 317 10.28 -5.11 -14.77
N TRP A 318 10.63 -6.37 -15.09
CA TRP A 318 10.82 -7.45 -14.12
C TRP A 318 11.87 -7.17 -13.04
N ALA A 319 12.68 -6.11 -13.19
CA ALA A 319 13.67 -5.67 -12.21
C ALA A 319 13.26 -4.38 -11.46
N SER A 320 12.02 -3.90 -11.63
CA SER A 320 11.45 -2.77 -10.90
C SER A 320 11.27 -3.12 -9.42
N ILE A 321 11.59 -2.20 -8.51
CA ILE A 321 11.20 -2.36 -7.10
C ILE A 321 9.68 -2.34 -6.92
N MET A 322 8.93 -1.85 -7.91
CA MET A 322 7.47 -1.72 -7.88
C MET A 322 6.72 -2.94 -8.44
N ILE A 323 7.40 -3.98 -8.93
CA ILE A 323 6.71 -5.24 -9.29
C ILE A 323 6.69 -6.17 -8.06
N TYR A 324 5.55 -6.81 -7.80
CA TYR A 324 5.47 -7.82 -6.75
C TYR A 324 6.19 -9.11 -7.19
N ALA A 325 7.04 -9.64 -6.32
CA ALA A 325 7.59 -10.99 -6.52
C ALA A 325 6.47 -12.04 -6.44
N SER A 326 6.69 -13.21 -7.04
CA SER A 326 5.61 -14.18 -7.28
C SER A 326 4.80 -14.59 -6.05
N GLY A 327 5.42 -14.66 -4.88
CA GLY A 327 4.74 -15.04 -3.64
C GLY A 327 4.16 -13.89 -2.81
N ALA A 328 4.07 -12.64 -3.29
CA ALA A 328 3.59 -11.52 -2.48
C ALA A 328 2.13 -11.69 -2.01
N GLY A 329 1.91 -12.10 -0.77
CA GLY A 329 0.59 -12.49 -0.28
C GLY A 329 0.11 -13.87 -0.66
N GLY A 330 0.97 -14.70 -1.22
CA GLY A 330 0.65 -16.12 -1.39
C GLY A 330 0.47 -16.80 -0.03
N VAL A 331 -0.38 -17.83 0.02
CA VAL A 331 -0.37 -18.77 1.16
C VAL A 331 1.03 -19.36 1.36
N PRO A 332 1.49 -19.56 2.61
CA PRO A 332 2.74 -20.28 2.87
C PRO A 332 2.62 -21.74 2.38
N MET A 333 3.63 -22.19 1.64
CA MET A 333 3.73 -23.57 1.18
C MET A 333 4.51 -24.44 2.18
N GLY A 334 4.38 -25.76 2.04
CA GLY A 334 5.13 -26.73 2.83
C GLY A 334 6.65 -26.61 2.64
N ALA A 335 7.41 -27.20 3.57
CA ALA A 335 8.88 -27.20 3.49
C ALA A 335 9.43 -28.04 2.32
N ASP A 336 8.59 -28.90 1.74
CA ASP A 336 8.97 -29.94 0.79
C ASP A 336 8.92 -29.51 -0.68
N GLU A 337 8.41 -28.31 -0.99
CA GLU A 337 8.02 -27.99 -2.38
C GLU A 337 9.19 -27.78 -3.36
N GLU A 338 10.19 -26.94 -3.05
CA GLU A 338 11.42 -26.82 -3.88
C GLU A 338 12.67 -26.56 -3.00
N PRO A 339 13.64 -27.51 -2.94
CA PRO A 339 14.91 -27.29 -2.25
C PRO A 339 15.72 -26.16 -2.88
N GLY A 340 15.95 -25.08 -2.11
CA GLY A 340 16.78 -23.94 -2.51
C GLY A 340 16.01 -22.65 -2.81
N GLU A 341 14.68 -22.70 -2.93
CA GLU A 341 13.88 -21.49 -3.18
C GLU A 341 13.64 -20.69 -1.88
N PRO A 342 14.06 -19.41 -1.80
CA PRO A 342 13.88 -18.60 -0.59
C PRO A 342 12.47 -18.01 -0.43
N ASP A 343 11.61 -18.03 -1.47
CA ASP A 343 10.20 -17.62 -1.37
C ASP A 343 9.24 -18.83 -1.31
N ARG A 344 9.00 -19.31 -0.08
CA ARG A 344 8.10 -20.45 0.21
C ARG A 344 6.61 -20.09 0.20
N ARG A 345 6.17 -19.27 -0.74
CA ARG A 345 4.74 -18.97 -0.94
C ARG A 345 4.25 -19.39 -2.30
N ALA A 346 2.94 -19.65 -2.35
CA ALA A 346 2.21 -19.91 -3.57
C ALA A 346 2.41 -18.77 -4.59
N ARG A 347 2.59 -19.13 -5.86
CA ARG A 347 2.88 -18.17 -6.93
C ARG A 347 1.57 -17.54 -7.41
N ILE A 348 1.40 -16.24 -7.26
CA ILE A 348 0.20 -15.49 -7.67
C ILE A 348 0.34 -14.97 -9.12
N LEU A 349 1.45 -14.29 -9.41
CA LEU A 349 1.90 -13.93 -10.75
C LEU A 349 3.26 -14.57 -11.04
N GLN A 350 3.57 -14.83 -12.30
CA GLN A 350 4.83 -15.42 -12.77
C GLN A 350 5.32 -14.69 -14.03
N GLN A 351 6.56 -14.95 -14.42
CA GLN A 351 7.04 -14.57 -15.75
C GLN A 351 6.43 -15.52 -16.81
N PRO A 352 6.22 -15.08 -18.06
CA PRO A 352 5.68 -15.92 -19.14
C PRO A 352 6.44 -17.21 -19.51
N ASN A 353 7.65 -17.42 -18.97
CA ASN A 353 8.41 -18.67 -19.07
C ASN A 353 8.13 -19.64 -17.92
N GLY A 354 7.24 -19.30 -16.97
CA GLY A 354 6.96 -20.09 -15.76
C GLY A 354 7.95 -19.87 -14.61
N GLU A 355 8.92 -18.96 -14.75
CA GLU A 355 9.81 -18.58 -13.65
C GLU A 355 9.09 -17.66 -12.66
N ARG A 356 9.54 -17.67 -11.40
CA ARG A 356 9.10 -16.66 -10.43
C ARG A 356 9.51 -15.27 -10.90
N ILE A 357 8.66 -14.28 -10.65
CA ILE A 357 9.05 -12.87 -10.66
C ILE A 357 10.04 -12.70 -9.49
N PRO A 358 11.26 -12.22 -9.75
CA PRO A 358 12.27 -12.10 -8.72
C PRO A 358 11.89 -11.04 -7.70
N LYS A 359 12.54 -11.15 -6.55
CA LYS A 359 12.32 -10.26 -5.42
C LYS A 359 13.27 -9.06 -5.59
N ASN A 360 12.75 -7.84 -5.79
CA ASN A 360 13.51 -6.66 -6.20
C ASN A 360 13.94 -5.66 -5.09
N LEU A 361 15.13 -5.84 -4.49
CA LEU A 361 15.61 -5.10 -3.28
C LEU A 361 15.93 -3.63 -3.54
N PHE A 362 16.11 -3.30 -4.81
CA PHE A 362 16.61 -2.01 -5.25
C PHE A 362 15.83 -1.55 -6.47
N PRO A 363 15.57 -0.23 -6.60
CA PRO A 363 14.94 0.32 -7.77
C PRO A 363 15.76 0.05 -9.02
N SER A 364 15.04 -0.15 -10.12
CA SER A 364 15.62 -0.36 -11.42
C SER A 364 16.18 0.92 -12.01
N ALA A 365 16.94 0.81 -13.11
CA ALA A 365 17.34 2.00 -13.87
C ALA A 365 16.14 2.74 -14.48
N LEU A 366 15.01 2.05 -14.63
CA LEU A 366 13.79 2.53 -15.25
C LEU A 366 12.85 3.14 -14.20
N ASP A 367 12.83 2.64 -12.95
CA ASP A 367 12.24 3.34 -11.80
C ASP A 367 12.91 4.73 -11.60
N ILE A 368 14.25 4.79 -11.73
CA ILE A 368 14.98 6.07 -11.70
C ILE A 368 14.58 6.98 -12.88
N LEU A 369 14.39 6.42 -14.07
CA LEU A 369 13.92 7.17 -15.25
C LEU A 369 12.49 7.67 -15.08
N ALA A 370 11.62 6.89 -14.42
CA ALA A 370 10.25 7.23 -14.09
C ALA A 370 10.20 8.50 -13.25
N LEU A 371 10.92 8.50 -12.12
CA LEU A 371 10.98 9.64 -11.22
C LEU A 371 11.61 10.87 -11.91
N ASN A 372 12.69 10.70 -12.67
CA ASN A 372 13.28 11.84 -13.39
C ASN A 372 12.33 12.43 -14.45
N THR A 373 11.55 11.60 -15.14
CA THR A 373 10.56 12.04 -16.14
C THR A 373 9.37 12.73 -15.47
N MET A 374 8.80 12.12 -14.43
CA MET A 374 7.69 12.68 -13.67
C MET A 374 8.07 14.01 -13.00
N TYR A 375 9.30 14.14 -12.49
CA TYR A 375 9.80 15.37 -11.85
C TYR A 375 10.57 16.31 -12.78
N ALA A 376 10.53 16.11 -14.11
CA ALA A 376 11.28 16.94 -15.07
C ALA A 376 10.94 18.44 -14.94
N ASP A 377 9.66 18.77 -14.97
CA ASP A 377 9.14 20.15 -14.91
C ASP A 377 8.92 20.66 -13.47
N VAL A 378 9.17 19.83 -12.47
CA VAL A 378 9.01 20.21 -11.06
C VAL A 378 10.20 21.09 -10.70
N GLY A 379 9.92 22.37 -10.45
CA GLY A 379 10.91 23.37 -10.08
C GLY A 379 11.82 22.85 -8.97
N GLY A 380 13.12 22.71 -9.28
CA GLY A 380 14.12 22.46 -8.26
C GLY A 380 14.35 23.72 -7.41
N THR A 381 14.97 23.56 -6.25
CA THR A 381 15.34 24.64 -5.31
C THR A 381 16.32 25.71 -5.85
N LYS A 382 16.58 25.73 -7.17
CA LYS A 382 17.43 26.72 -7.87
C LYS A 382 17.01 28.18 -7.64
N LEU A 383 15.76 28.44 -7.28
CA LEU A 383 15.25 29.80 -6.98
C LEU A 383 15.68 30.36 -5.60
N SER A 384 16.14 29.52 -4.66
CA SER A 384 16.68 30.00 -3.39
C SER A 384 18.05 30.69 -3.58
N LEU A 385 18.94 30.06 -4.35
CA LEU A 385 20.31 30.56 -4.57
C LEU A 385 20.35 31.94 -5.26
N LEU A 386 19.44 32.24 -6.20
CA LEU A 386 19.41 33.55 -6.85
C LEU A 386 18.93 34.68 -5.90
N ASN A 387 18.06 34.39 -4.94
CA ASN A 387 17.71 35.32 -3.86
C ASN A 387 18.81 35.41 -2.79
N THR A 388 19.65 34.37 -2.62
CA THR A 388 20.88 34.49 -1.83
C THR A 388 21.90 35.40 -2.51
N VAL A 389 22.05 35.38 -3.84
CA VAL A 389 22.99 36.26 -4.57
C VAL A 389 22.57 37.73 -4.54
N SER A 390 21.26 38.04 -4.59
CA SER A 390 20.79 39.43 -4.39
C SER A 390 21.06 39.93 -2.96
N SER A 391 20.97 39.03 -1.96
CA SER A 391 21.37 39.29 -0.59
C SER A 391 22.90 39.44 -0.44
N PHE A 392 23.68 38.64 -1.18
CA PHE A 392 25.14 38.73 -1.22
C PHE A 392 25.62 40.07 -1.78
N LYS A 393 24.95 40.62 -2.80
CA LYS A 393 25.20 41.99 -3.29
C LYS A 393 24.89 43.08 -2.26
N LYS A 394 23.93 42.86 -1.34
CA LYS A 394 23.71 43.78 -0.21
C LYS A 394 24.81 43.70 0.84
N VAL A 395 25.29 42.49 1.16
CA VAL A 395 26.43 42.30 2.09
C VAL A 395 27.71 42.91 1.53
N TYR A 396 28.01 42.67 0.25
CA TYR A 396 29.21 43.21 -0.41
C TYR A 396 29.18 44.75 -0.51
N LYS A 397 28.02 45.36 -0.79
CA LYS A 397 27.88 46.82 -0.76
C LYS A 397 28.01 47.44 0.64
N ALA A 398 27.79 46.66 1.71
CA ALA A 398 27.95 47.13 3.08
C ALA A 398 29.42 47.04 3.56
N SER A 399 30.27 46.21 2.94
CA SER A 399 31.72 46.20 3.21
C SER A 399 32.49 47.31 2.50
N ASP A 400 32.02 47.77 1.33
CA ASP A 400 32.66 48.87 0.59
C ASP A 400 32.37 50.27 1.20
N SER A 401 31.46 50.37 2.17
CA SER A 401 31.18 51.61 2.93
C SER A 401 32.01 51.74 4.23
N GLY A 402 33.23 51.23 4.23
CA GLY A 402 34.21 51.51 5.30
C GLY A 402 34.54 53.02 5.35
N PRO A 403 34.79 53.59 6.55
CA PRO A 403 35.02 55.03 6.68
C PRO A 403 36.29 55.45 5.94
N SER A 404 36.15 56.33 4.94
CA SER A 404 37.26 56.94 4.21
C SER A 404 37.99 57.96 5.09
N GLY A 405 38.81 57.46 6.02
CA GLY A 405 39.57 58.24 6.98
C GLY A 405 40.84 57.50 7.40
N GLY A 406 41.85 57.51 6.53
CA GLY A 406 43.09 56.77 6.74
C GLY A 406 44.16 57.11 5.71
N SER A 407 44.77 58.29 5.84
CA SER A 407 46.08 58.56 5.24
C SER A 407 47.16 57.89 6.08
N GLY A 408 48.07 57.13 5.48
CA GLY A 408 49.17 56.49 6.21
C GLY A 408 50.02 55.57 5.33
N CYS A 409 51.31 55.90 5.27
CA CYS A 409 52.42 55.19 4.62
C CYS A 409 52.40 53.66 4.80
N LEU A 410 52.98 52.84 3.91
CA LEU A 410 54.20 53.03 3.11
C LEU A 410 54.09 52.25 1.77
#